data_AF-A0AAJ0A1C5-F1
#
_entry.id   AF-A0AAJ0A1C5-F1
#
_cell.length_a   1.000
_cell.length_b   1.000
_cell.length_c   1.000
_cell.angle_alpha   90.00
_cell.angle_beta   90.00
_cell.angle_gamma   90.00
#
_symmetry.space_group_name_H-M   'P 1'
#
loop_
_entity.id
_entity.type
_entity.pdbx_description
1 polymer ?
#
loop_
_entity_poly.entity_id
_entity_poly.type
_entity_poly.pdbx_seq_one_letter_code
_entity_poly.pdbx_strand_id
1 'polypeptide(L)'
;MNACLKEALRVYPPVPIGSPRVVLPGGQQILGKWVPADTRVSVHHWSTYKSESNFKNAETFTPERWLKTDPTYAGDALEAH
;
A
#
# COMPACT_ATOMS: atom_id res chain seq x y z
N MET A 1 0.14 -7.74 20.98
CA MET A 1 1.34 -6.97 20.57
C MET A 1 1.45 -6.82 19.05
N ASN A 2 1.37 -7.91 18.27
CA ASN A 2 1.61 -7.87 16.82
C ASN A 2 0.73 -6.89 16.03
N ALA A 3 -0.51 -6.68 16.46
CA ALA A 3 -1.43 -5.72 15.85
C ALA A 3 -0.91 -4.27 15.90
N CYS A 4 -0.41 -3.83 17.05
CA CYS A 4 0.15 -2.48 17.21
C CYS A 4 1.41 -2.29 16.36
N LEU A 5 2.25 -3.32 16.26
CA LEU A 5 3.46 -3.27 15.43
C LEU A 5 3.10 -3.15 13.95
N LYS A 6 2.15 -3.95 13.46
CA LYS A 6 1.68 -3.88 12.07
C LYS A 6 1.09 -2.52 11.74
N GLU A 7 0.26 -1.97 12.64
CA GLU A 7 -0.35 -0.66 12.42
C GLU A 7 0.68 0.47 12.45
N ALA A 8 1.69 0.39 13.33
CA ALA A 8 2.78 1.36 13.36
C ALA A 8 3.56 1.37 12.04
N LEU A 9 3.85 0.20 11.47
CA LEU A 9 4.52 0.08 10.18
C LEU A 9 3.65 0.51 8.99
N ARG A 10 2.33 0.41 9.09
CA ARG A 10 1.40 0.96 8.08
C ARG A 10 1.40 2.49 8.11
N VAL A 11 1.24 3.08 9.30
CA VAL A 11 1.17 4.53 9.49
C VAL A 11 2.53 5.19 9.26
N TYR A 12 3.61 4.53 9.66
CA TYR A 12 4.98 4.99 9.53
C TYR A 12 5.88 3.89 8.95
N PRO A 13 5.80 3.64 7.63
CA PRO A 13 6.61 2.63 6.97
C PRO A 13 8.09 3.02 7.01
N PRO A 14 9.00 2.07 7.32
CA PRO A 14 10.44 2.33 7.32
C PRO A 14 10.98 2.66 5.93
N VAL A 15 10.28 2.23 4.88
CA VAL A 15 10.60 2.52 3.48
C VAL A 15 9.35 3.12 2.81
N PRO A 16 9.32 4.45 2.55
CA PRO A 16 8.13 5.13 2.04
C PRO A 16 7.86 4.87 0.55
N ILE A 17 8.87 4.40 -0.20
CA ILE A 17 8.80 4.14 -1.64
C ILE A 17 9.31 2.72 -1.91
N GLY A 18 8.51 1.92 -2.62
CA GLY A 18 8.88 0.57 -3.02
C GLY A 18 10.11 0.52 -3.92
N SER A 19 10.77 -0.64 -3.95
CA SER A 19 11.91 -0.84 -4.84
C SER A 19 11.49 -0.64 -6.30
N PRO A 20 12.22 0.17 -7.08
CA PRO A 20 11.84 0.43 -8.46
C PRO A 20 11.87 -0.85 -9.29
N ARG A 21 10.97 -0.93 -10.26
CA ARG A 21 10.98 -1.90 -11.36
C ARG A 21 11.23 -1.14 -12.66
N VAL A 22 11.87 -1.80 -13.62
CA VAL A 22 12.12 -1.23 -14.95
C VAL A 22 11.14 -1.83 -15.93
N VAL A 23 10.49 -0.98 -16.72
CA VAL A 23 9.61 -1.43 -17.80
C VAL A 23 10.43 -2.11 -18.89
N LEU A 24 10.05 -3.35 -19.22
CA LEU A 24 10.74 -4.18 -20.20
C LEU A 24 10.70 -3.56 -21.62
N PRO A 25 11.59 -4.02 -22.53
CA PRO A 25 11.51 -3.66 -23.94
C PRO A 25 10.11 -3.89 -24.52
N GLY A 26 9.63 -2.94 -25.32
CA GLY A 26 8.27 -2.96 -25.87
C GLY A 26 7.25 -2.14 -25.08
N GLY A 27 7.60 -1.61 -23.91
CA GLY A 27 6.68 -0.81 -23.09
C GLY A 27 5.62 -1.66 -22.38
N GLN A 28 4.85 -1.04 -21.48
CA GLN A 28 3.81 -1.74 -20.72
C GLN A 28 2.65 -0.82 -20.38
N GLN A 29 1.43 -1.36 -20.40
CA GLN A 29 0.25 -0.66 -19.89
C GLN A 29 0.15 -0.83 -18.37
N ILE A 30 0.15 0.28 -17.63
CA ILE A 30 0.06 0.32 -16.17
C ILE A 30 -1.10 1.26 -15.80
N LEU A 31 -2.09 0.75 -15.06
CA LEU A 31 -3.30 1.49 -14.66
C LEU A 31 -3.98 2.22 -15.84
N GLY A 32 -4.10 1.52 -16.98
CA GLY A 32 -4.69 2.04 -18.21
C GLY A 32 -3.79 3.00 -19.01
N LYS A 33 -2.63 3.40 -18.50
CA LYS A 33 -1.69 4.31 -19.17
C LYS A 33 -0.52 3.54 -19.78
N TRP A 34 -0.12 3.94 -20.98
CA TRP A 34 1.08 3.38 -21.62
C TRP A 34 2.35 3.97 -21.00
N VAL A 35 3.27 3.11 -20.58
CA VAL A 35 4.57 3.48 -20.02
C VAL A 35 5.68 2.97 -20.96
N PRO A 36 6.60 3.83 -21.41
CA PRO A 36 7.64 3.42 -22.34
C PRO A 36 8.68 2.50 -21.68
N ALA A 37 9.36 1.72 -22.51
CA ALA A 37 10.49 0.89 -22.08
C ALA A 37 11.58 1.72 -21.36
N ASP A 38 12.34 1.07 -20.50
CA ASP A 38 13.41 1.68 -19.67
C ASP A 38 12.92 2.75 -18.67
N THR A 39 11.61 2.83 -18.44
CA THR A 39 11.06 3.67 -17.37
C THR A 39 11.15 2.96 -16.02
N ARG A 40 11.62 3.67 -15.00
CA ARG A 40 11.58 3.19 -13.60
C ARG A 40 10.24 3.53 -12.98
N VAL A 41 9.53 2.52 -12.50
CA VAL A 41 8.25 2.65 -11.81
C VAL A 41 8.34 2.06 -10.41
N SER A 42 7.67 2.70 -9.44
CA SER A 42 7.63 2.25 -8.04
C SER A 42 6.30 2.62 -7.43
N VAL A 43 5.85 1.83 -6.44
CA VAL A 43 4.67 2.16 -5.64
C VAL A 43 5.08 3.04 -4.46
N HIS A 44 4.33 4.12 -4.23
CA HIS A 44 4.56 5.01 -3.09
C HIS A 44 3.81 4.47 -1.85
N HIS A 45 4.49 3.65 -1.04
CA HIS A 45 3.90 2.97 0.11
C HIS A 45 3.16 3.92 1.05
N TRP A 46 3.75 5.08 1.38
CA TRP A 46 3.13 6.06 2.27
C TRP A 46 1.74 6.50 1.78
N SER A 47 1.61 6.79 0.48
CA SER A 47 0.33 7.20 -0.10
C SER A 47 -0.65 6.04 -0.19
N THR A 48 -0.17 4.83 -0.50
CA THR A 48 -0.99 3.62 -0.56
C THR A 48 -1.61 3.31 0.81
N TYR A 49 -0.82 3.38 1.88
CA TYR A 49 -1.27 3.09 3.25
C TYR A 49 -2.20 4.14 3.83
N LYS A 50 -2.11 5.38 3.35
CA LYS A 50 -2.98 6.49 3.76
C LYS A 50 -4.20 6.71 2.86
N SER A 51 -4.38 5.87 1.85
CA SER A 51 -5.53 5.99 0.96
C SER A 51 -6.77 5.35 1.59
N GLU A 52 -7.84 6.13 1.75
CA GLU A 52 -9.17 5.63 2.16
C GLU A 52 -9.76 4.60 1.18
N SER A 53 -9.24 4.54 -0.05
CA SER A 53 -9.61 3.47 -1.00
C SER A 53 -9.06 2.09 -0.61
N ASN A 54 -8.01 2.06 0.21
CA ASN A 54 -7.36 0.82 0.67
C ASN A 54 -7.63 0.54 2.15
N PHE A 55 -7.68 1.57 3.00
CA PHE A 55 -7.84 1.43 4.43
C PHE A 55 -8.89 2.39 4.96
N LYS A 56 -9.91 1.90 5.65
CA LYS A 56 -10.88 2.75 6.33
C LYS A 56 -10.23 3.51 7.48
N ASN A 57 -10.53 4.81 7.60
CA ASN A 57 -9.92 5.71 8.58
C ASN A 57 -8.38 5.65 8.48
N ALA A 58 -7.84 5.75 7.26
CA ALA A 58 -6.44 5.47 6.92
C ALA A 58 -5.44 6.34 7.70
N GLU A 59 -5.85 7.56 8.05
CA GLU A 59 -5.05 8.51 8.83
C GLU A 59 -5.04 8.21 10.33
N THR A 60 -5.97 7.38 10.82
CA THR A 60 -6.09 7.03 12.24
C THR A 60 -5.24 5.80 12.56
N PHE A 61 -4.56 5.82 13.70
CA PHE A 61 -3.86 4.65 14.23
C PHE A 61 -4.88 3.70 14.87
N THR A 62 -5.19 2.59 14.18
CA THR A 62 -6.17 1.60 14.63
C THR A 62 -5.58 0.18 14.57
N PRO A 63 -4.90 -0.29 15.63
CA PRO A 63 -4.35 -1.65 15.71
C PRO A 63 -5.40 -2.75 15.54
N GLU A 64 -6.64 -2.50 15.95
CA GLU A 64 -7.74 -3.46 15.99
C GLU A 64 -8.07 -4.02 14.60
N ARG A 65 -7.78 -3.27 13.52
CA ARG A 65 -7.96 -3.76 12.14
C ARG A 65 -7.21 -5.06 11.85
N TRP A 66 -6.05 -5.26 12.51
CA TRP A 66 -5.21 -6.45 12.32
C TRP A 66 -5.66 -7.65 13.14
N LEU A 67 -6.55 -7.45 14.11
CA LEU A 67 -7.12 -8.52 14.94
C LEU A 67 -8.27 -9.22 14.21
N LYS A 68 -8.85 -8.60 13.17
CA LYS A 68 -9.97 -9.13 12.37
C LYS A 68 -11.22 -9.48 13.20
N THR A 69 -11.36 -8.88 14.37
CA THR A 69 -12.50 -9.07 15.28
C THR A 69 -13.60 -8.04 15.05
N ASP A 70 -13.26 -6.87 14.51
CA ASP A 70 -14.21 -5.81 14.19
C ASP A 70 -14.55 -5.84 12.68
N PRO A 71 -15.82 -6.11 12.32
CA PRO A 71 -16.26 -6.16 10.92
C PRO A 71 -16.13 -4.81 10.19
N THR A 72 -15.98 -3.70 10.92
CA THR A 72 -15.80 -2.35 10.36
C THR A 72 -14.61 -2.27 9.41
N TYR A 73 -13.56 -3.05 9.68
CA TYR A 73 -12.29 -3.05 8.95
C TYR A 73 -12.10 -4.27 8.03
N ALA A 74 -13.14 -5.10 7.88
CA ALA A 74 -13.05 -6.33 7.08
C ALA A 74 -12.79 -6.06 5.59
N GLY A 75 -13.09 -4.86 5.09
CA GLY A 75 -12.87 -4.43 3.71
C GLY A 75 -11.49 -3.82 3.44
N ASP A 76 -10.62 -3.72 4.44
CA ASP A 76 -9.28 -3.13 4.25
C ASP A 76 -8.38 -4.04 3.41
N ALA A 77 -7.62 -3.44 2.50
CA ALA A 77 -6.57 -4.10 1.73
C ALA A 77 -5.31 -4.27 2.58
N LEU A 78 -5.32 -5.26 3.48
CA LEU A 78 -4.22 -5.53 4.42
C LEU A 78 -2.94 -6.05 3.74
N GLU A 79 -3.04 -6.54 2.52
CA GLU A 79 -1.94 -7.03 1.70
C GLU A 79 -1.77 -6.12 0.48
N ALA A 80 -0.53 -5.67 0.23
CA ALA A 80 -0.21 -4.99 -1.02
C ALA A 80 0.12 -6.04 -2.08
N HIS A 81 -0.72 -6.14 -3.12
CA HIS A 81 -0.46 -6.97 -4.31
C HIS A 81 0.50 -6.28 -5.29
#